data_AF-A0A2A9FUE4-F1
#
_entry.id   AF-A0A2A9FUE4-F1
#
_cell.length_a   1.000
_cell.length_b   1.000
_cell.length_c   1.000
_cell.angle_alpha   90.00
_cell.angle_beta   90.00
_cell.angle_gamma   90.00
#
_symmetry.space_group_name_H-M   'P 1'
#
loop_
_entity.id
_entity.type
_entity.pdbx_description
1 polymer ?
#
loop_
_entity_poly.entity_id
_entity_poly.type
_entity_poly.pdbx_seq_one_letter_code
_entity_poly.pdbx_strand_id
1 'polypeptide(L)'
;MKLHFPIEQLWRQVRKMGAQERQYSLNAPVAEPVPDIVTRFNQGGAEIALEDVDVIGGVLGSHGAQIVLYIPDQGQGIDEVLQDGPKGKKVHVADCQTLEQMRQRNRFQRYQAVVNVTGDFNVFGFSMSQRQSVEGTARLRVCINCLKHLNYKGYVTERGQASQILSRFNLKDFFAEHSTLFRYLPTAFIEPKSGYSDDWKEISRNFRARKNYSCESCRVDLNAHKNLLHSHHIDGNKRNNSVTNLQALCGDCHRKQPLHDNMYVKAADLSVIQKLRKNQGVLGDTTDWNDLFQLIDPPYQGLLRLYRSRNEPKPEIGYEVMDALGAVKAEAEMAWPRTKFAVVGDQKAKESWGALGWKVETLEEALRGFRDGK
;
A
#
# COMPACT_ATOMS: atom_id res chain seq x y z
N MET A 1 -0.57 -24.71 -11.90
CA MET A 1 -1.74 -23.83 -12.13
C MET A 1 -1.93 -23.70 -13.64
N LYS A 2 -3.07 -24.12 -14.20
CA LYS A 2 -3.37 -23.87 -15.63
C LYS A 2 -4.08 -22.52 -15.70
N LEU A 3 -3.47 -21.51 -16.31
CA LEU A 3 -4.12 -20.24 -16.60
C LEU A 3 -5.12 -20.47 -17.73
N HIS A 4 -6.40 -20.11 -17.51
CA HIS A 4 -7.40 -20.13 -18.57
C HIS A 4 -7.45 -18.72 -19.19
N PHE A 5 -6.85 -18.58 -20.36
CA PHE A 5 -6.80 -17.32 -21.10
C PHE A 5 -7.89 -17.34 -22.19
N PRO A 6 -8.83 -16.39 -22.25
CA PRO A 6 -9.93 -16.39 -23.22
C PRO A 6 -9.45 -15.92 -24.60
N ILE A 7 -8.55 -16.71 -25.19
CA ILE A 7 -7.85 -16.42 -26.44
C ILE A 7 -8.79 -16.09 -27.60
N GLU A 8 -9.96 -16.75 -27.65
CA GLU A 8 -10.95 -16.53 -28.72
C GLU A 8 -11.54 -15.12 -28.69
N GLN A 9 -11.73 -14.54 -27.49
CA GLN A 9 -12.24 -13.18 -27.37
C GLN A 9 -11.20 -12.16 -27.86
N LEU A 10 -9.92 -12.40 -27.60
CA LEU A 10 -8.82 -11.59 -28.12
C LEU A 10 -8.78 -11.65 -29.64
N TRP A 11 -8.84 -12.85 -30.23
CA TRP A 11 -8.84 -13.01 -31.70
C TRP A 11 -10.05 -12.36 -32.35
N ARG A 12 -11.21 -12.37 -31.69
CA ARG A 12 -12.39 -11.64 -32.17
C ARG A 12 -12.14 -10.13 -32.27
N GLN A 13 -11.36 -9.54 -31.37
CA GLN A 13 -10.98 -8.11 -31.47
C GLN A 13 -9.93 -7.87 -32.56
N VAL A 14 -8.92 -8.73 -32.67
CA VAL A 14 -7.89 -8.65 -33.73
C VAL A 14 -8.54 -8.66 -35.13
N ARG A 15 -9.51 -9.56 -35.36
CA ARG A 15 -10.26 -9.62 -36.62
C ARG A 15 -11.10 -8.36 -36.86
N LYS A 16 -11.72 -7.78 -35.83
CA LYS A 16 -12.46 -6.51 -35.94
C LYS A 16 -11.57 -5.33 -36.34
N MET A 17 -10.31 -5.36 -35.94
CA MET A 17 -9.31 -4.34 -36.30
C MET A 17 -8.73 -4.55 -37.71
N GLY A 18 -9.21 -5.55 -38.47
CA GLY A 18 -8.68 -5.88 -39.80
C GLY A 18 -7.28 -6.49 -39.77
N ALA A 19 -6.78 -6.88 -38.59
CA ALA A 19 -5.48 -7.49 -38.42
C ALA A 19 -5.58 -9.02 -38.57
N GLN A 20 -4.49 -9.64 -39.01
CA GLN A 20 -4.38 -11.10 -39.11
C GLN A 20 -3.95 -11.71 -37.78
N GLU A 21 -4.40 -12.94 -37.54
CA GLU A 21 -3.93 -13.73 -36.41
C GLU A 21 -2.44 -14.01 -36.55
N ARG A 22 -1.67 -13.79 -35.47
CA ARG A 22 -0.25 -14.12 -35.43
C ARG A 22 -0.03 -15.30 -34.50
N GLN A 23 0.78 -16.26 -34.93
CA GLN A 23 1.24 -17.29 -34.01
C GLN A 23 2.04 -16.65 -32.88
N TYR A 24 1.72 -17.03 -31.66
CA TYR A 24 2.47 -16.65 -30.47
C TYR A 24 2.75 -17.89 -29.63
N SER A 25 3.82 -17.83 -28.85
CA SER A 25 4.14 -18.85 -27.85
C SER A 25 4.14 -18.21 -26.48
N LEU A 26 3.42 -18.81 -25.53
CA LEU A 26 3.47 -18.44 -24.11
C LEU A 26 4.58 -19.19 -23.37
N ASN A 27 5.58 -19.70 -24.10
CA ASN A 27 6.82 -20.22 -23.51
C ASN A 27 7.77 -19.08 -23.14
N ALA A 28 7.24 -18.00 -22.58
CA ALA A 28 8.07 -17.05 -21.86
C ALA A 28 8.44 -17.76 -20.54
N PRO A 29 9.73 -18.05 -20.27
CA PRO A 29 10.12 -18.41 -18.92
C PRO A 29 9.63 -17.29 -18.01
N VAL A 30 9.08 -17.64 -16.84
CA VAL A 30 8.88 -16.65 -15.78
C VAL A 30 10.28 -16.12 -15.48
N ALA A 31 10.58 -14.94 -16.02
CA ALA A 31 11.96 -14.46 -16.17
C ALA A 31 12.67 -14.24 -14.84
N GLU A 32 11.91 -14.22 -13.75
CA GLU A 32 12.43 -14.06 -12.39
C GLU A 32 11.81 -15.15 -11.51
N PRO A 33 12.59 -16.08 -10.96
CA PRO A 33 12.12 -16.87 -9.83
C PRO A 33 11.63 -15.91 -8.74
N VAL A 34 10.62 -16.33 -7.96
CA VAL A 34 10.16 -15.56 -6.80
C VAL A 34 11.39 -15.25 -5.94
N PRO A 35 11.73 -13.97 -5.69
CA PRO A 35 12.95 -13.62 -4.98
C PRO A 35 13.01 -14.32 -3.62
N ASP A 36 14.19 -14.82 -3.24
CA ASP A 36 14.40 -15.56 -1.98
C ASP A 36 13.90 -14.80 -0.74
N ILE A 37 13.96 -13.48 -0.76
CA ILE A 37 13.39 -12.62 0.28
C ILE A 37 11.90 -12.94 0.56
N VAL A 38 11.13 -13.30 -0.48
CA VAL A 38 9.70 -13.63 -0.40
C VAL A 38 9.47 -14.97 0.27
N THR A 39 10.35 -15.95 0.06
CA THR A 39 10.28 -17.26 0.73
C THR A 39 10.76 -17.16 2.17
N ARG A 40 11.69 -16.25 2.46
CA ARG A 40 12.25 -15.98 3.81
C ARG A 40 11.40 -15.05 4.68
N PHE A 41 10.31 -14.47 4.17
CA PHE A 41 9.34 -13.68 4.96
C PHE A 41 8.87 -14.41 6.24
N ASN A 42 8.84 -15.75 6.22
CA ASN A 42 8.38 -16.59 7.33
C ASN A 42 9.40 -16.83 8.46
N GLN A 43 10.69 -16.54 8.25
CA GLN A 43 11.75 -16.93 9.18
C GLN A 43 12.22 -15.79 10.10
N GLY A 44 11.52 -14.65 10.11
CA GLY A 44 11.77 -13.57 11.06
C GLY A 44 13.15 -12.92 10.97
N GLY A 45 13.75 -12.87 9.77
CA GLY A 45 15.13 -12.38 9.66
C GLY A 45 15.77 -12.55 8.29
N ALA A 46 15.06 -12.28 7.20
CA ALA A 46 15.75 -12.07 5.93
C ALA A 46 16.54 -10.77 6.05
N GLU A 47 17.81 -10.87 6.42
CA GLU A 47 18.76 -9.78 6.27
C GLU A 47 18.89 -9.47 4.78
N ILE A 48 18.62 -8.21 4.45
CA ILE A 48 18.72 -7.69 3.10
C ILE A 48 19.95 -6.80 3.07
N ALA A 49 20.76 -6.94 2.02
CA ALA A 49 21.91 -6.07 1.86
C ALA A 49 21.45 -4.62 1.73
N LEU A 50 22.14 -3.68 2.38
CA LEU A 50 21.74 -2.27 2.38
C LEU A 50 21.81 -1.63 0.99
N GLU A 51 22.58 -2.21 0.07
CA GLU A 51 22.67 -1.80 -1.33
C GLU A 51 21.43 -2.20 -2.15
N ASP A 52 20.68 -3.21 -1.70
CA ASP A 52 19.44 -3.68 -2.33
C ASP A 52 18.21 -2.92 -1.83
N VAL A 53 18.40 -1.92 -0.96
CA VAL A 53 17.32 -1.09 -0.43
C VAL A 53 16.96 -0.03 -1.47
N ASP A 54 15.72 -0.09 -1.95
CA ASP A 54 15.15 0.90 -2.84
C ASP A 54 14.04 1.72 -2.14
N VAL A 55 13.53 2.73 -2.86
CA VAL A 55 12.41 3.56 -2.42
C VAL A 55 11.30 3.42 -3.45
N ILE A 56 10.12 2.99 -3.01
CA ILE A 56 8.96 2.76 -3.86
C ILE A 56 7.82 3.60 -3.30
N GLY A 57 7.36 4.61 -4.04
CA GLY A 57 6.27 5.48 -3.60
C GLY A 57 6.55 6.20 -2.26
N GLY A 58 7.82 6.50 -1.98
CA GLY A 58 8.25 7.17 -0.74
C GLY A 58 8.49 6.24 0.46
N VAL A 59 8.17 4.96 0.36
CA VAL A 59 8.43 3.94 1.40
C VAL A 59 9.59 3.03 1.04
N LEU A 60 10.18 2.36 2.03
CA LEU A 60 11.33 1.48 1.82
C LEU A 60 10.91 0.14 1.22
N GLY A 61 11.64 -0.27 0.17
CA GLY A 61 11.45 -1.55 -0.50
C GLY A 61 12.75 -2.32 -0.70
N SER A 62 12.60 -3.55 -1.17
CA SER A 62 13.66 -4.30 -1.83
C SER A 62 13.04 -5.41 -2.68
N HIS A 63 13.50 -5.59 -3.91
CA HIS A 63 13.07 -6.67 -4.80
C HIS A 63 11.53 -6.80 -4.95
N GLY A 64 10.83 -5.66 -4.94
CA GLY A 64 9.37 -5.60 -5.03
C GLY A 64 8.61 -5.99 -3.76
N ALA A 65 9.29 -6.12 -2.63
CA ALA A 65 8.72 -6.33 -1.30
C ALA A 65 8.91 -5.09 -0.42
N GLN A 66 7.97 -4.86 0.50
CA GLN A 66 8.12 -3.79 1.50
C GLN A 66 9.02 -4.23 2.64
N ILE A 67 9.87 -3.31 3.10
CA ILE A 67 10.85 -3.58 4.16
C ILE A 67 10.87 -2.45 5.19
N VAL A 68 11.60 -2.67 6.27
CA VAL A 68 11.93 -1.64 7.26
C VAL A 68 13.42 -1.64 7.56
N LEU A 69 13.93 -0.50 8.00
CA LEU A 69 15.30 -0.35 8.50
C LEU A 69 15.27 -0.10 10.00
N TYR A 70 16.10 -0.82 10.75
CA TYR A 70 16.31 -0.56 12.18
C TYR A 70 17.80 -0.74 12.55
N ILE A 71 18.21 -0.25 13.71
CA ILE A 71 19.58 -0.45 14.22
C ILE A 71 19.50 -1.47 15.35
N PRO A 72 20.09 -2.68 15.23
CA PRO A 72 20.00 -3.71 16.28
C PRO A 72 20.72 -3.32 17.57
N ASP A 73 21.94 -2.78 17.44
CA ASP A 73 22.72 -2.23 18.54
C ASP A 73 21.97 -1.05 19.19
N GLN A 74 21.59 -1.15 20.46
CA GLN A 74 20.97 -0.08 21.26
C GLN A 74 21.98 0.64 22.17
N GLY A 75 23.25 0.22 22.17
CA GLY A 75 24.29 0.76 23.04
C GLY A 75 23.99 0.52 24.53
N GLN A 76 24.28 1.51 25.36
CA GLN A 76 24.10 1.45 26.81
C GLN A 76 22.63 1.56 27.27
N GLY A 77 21.71 1.90 26.35
CA GLY A 77 20.27 2.01 26.66
C GLY A 77 19.52 0.68 26.64
N ILE A 78 20.20 -0.45 26.37
CA ILE A 78 19.56 -1.74 26.12
C ILE A 78 18.61 -2.19 27.25
N ASP A 79 18.97 -1.97 28.52
CA ASP A 79 18.14 -2.34 29.66
C ASP A 79 16.77 -1.63 29.62
N GLU A 80 16.75 -0.34 29.29
CA GLU A 80 15.51 0.43 29.13
C GLU A 80 14.71 0.00 27.90
N VAL A 81 15.38 -0.37 26.82
CA VAL A 81 14.72 -0.81 25.57
C VAL A 81 14.06 -2.17 25.74
N LEU A 82 14.67 -3.09 26.48
CA LEU A 82 14.07 -4.39 26.77
C LEU A 82 12.84 -4.27 27.70
N GLN A 83 12.79 -3.24 28.55
CA GLN A 83 11.62 -2.93 29.40
C GLN A 83 10.53 -2.15 28.65
N ASP A 84 10.92 -1.16 27.85
CA ASP A 84 10.04 -0.25 27.11
C ASP A 84 10.64 0.03 25.73
N GLY A 85 10.43 -0.89 24.80
CA GLY A 85 10.94 -0.86 23.42
C GLY A 85 10.80 0.50 22.70
N PRO A 86 9.70 1.25 22.87
CA PRO A 86 9.57 2.60 22.37
C PRO A 86 10.66 3.61 22.76
N LYS A 87 11.44 3.39 23.84
CA LYS A 87 12.59 4.23 24.21
C LYS A 87 13.81 4.01 23.34
N GLY A 88 13.90 2.88 22.63
CA GLY A 88 15.03 2.53 21.78
C GLY A 88 15.17 3.37 20.53
N LYS A 89 16.17 3.01 19.71
CA LYS A 89 16.33 3.54 18.36
C LYS A 89 15.09 3.24 17.53
N LYS A 90 14.77 4.13 16.60
CA LYS A 90 13.49 4.08 15.88
C LYS A 90 13.59 3.21 14.62
N VAL A 91 12.45 2.65 14.24
CA VAL A 91 12.28 1.91 12.98
C VAL A 91 11.93 2.89 11.87
N HIS A 92 12.56 2.72 10.72
CA HIS A 92 12.30 3.52 9.53
C HIS A 92 11.51 2.71 8.51
N VAL A 93 10.49 3.37 7.96
CA VAL A 93 9.58 2.79 6.95
C VAL A 93 9.60 3.56 5.63
N ALA A 94 10.37 4.65 5.59
CA ALA A 94 10.50 5.58 4.47
C ALA A 94 11.88 6.22 4.44
N ASP A 95 12.35 6.66 3.27
CA ASP A 95 13.64 7.37 3.10
C ASP A 95 13.58 8.82 3.61
N CYS A 96 13.47 8.93 4.93
CA CYS A 96 13.27 10.19 5.61
C CYS A 96 14.58 10.94 5.86
N GLN A 97 14.45 12.20 6.30
CA GLN A 97 15.57 13.09 6.61
C GLN A 97 16.62 12.45 7.56
N THR A 98 16.21 11.59 8.49
CA THR A 98 17.16 10.90 9.38
C THR A 98 18.05 9.92 8.63
N LEU A 99 17.51 9.15 7.67
CA LEU A 99 18.31 8.23 6.87
C LEU A 99 19.27 9.00 5.96
N GLU A 100 18.81 10.10 5.37
CA GLU A 100 19.65 11.02 4.59
C GLU A 100 20.84 11.54 5.43
N GLN A 101 20.59 12.02 6.65
CA GLN A 101 21.64 12.46 7.57
C GLN A 101 22.57 11.31 7.98
N MET A 102 22.06 10.09 8.14
CA MET A 102 22.87 8.92 8.47
C MET A 102 23.79 8.50 7.31
N ARG A 103 23.34 8.64 6.06
CA ARG A 103 24.19 8.47 4.87
C ARG A 103 25.28 9.53 4.82
N GLN A 104 24.93 10.81 4.97
CA GLN A 104 25.89 11.93 4.97
C GLN A 104 26.99 11.81 6.05
N ARG A 105 26.65 11.20 7.19
CA ARG A 105 27.58 10.98 8.31
C ARG A 105 28.37 9.67 8.21
N ASN A 106 28.23 8.89 7.12
CA ASN A 106 28.80 7.55 6.98
C ASN A 106 28.45 6.63 8.15
N ARG A 107 27.17 6.62 8.55
CA ARG A 107 26.62 5.77 9.63
C ARG A 107 25.46 4.89 9.17
N PHE A 108 25.12 4.92 7.88
CA PHE A 108 24.01 4.14 7.31
C PHE A 108 24.25 2.62 7.40
N GLN A 109 25.50 2.17 7.37
CA GLN A 109 25.92 0.78 7.53
C GLN A 109 25.55 0.14 8.89
N ARG A 110 25.04 0.93 9.84
CA ARG A 110 24.54 0.44 11.13
C ARG A 110 23.11 -0.12 11.05
N TYR A 111 22.40 0.15 9.97
CA TYR A 111 21.04 -0.33 9.79
C TYR A 111 21.04 -1.77 9.31
N GLN A 112 19.99 -2.49 9.67
CA GLN A 112 19.63 -3.78 9.13
C GLN A 112 18.30 -3.62 8.40
N ALA A 113 18.24 -4.11 7.16
CA ALA A 113 17.03 -4.16 6.35
C ALA A 113 16.36 -5.51 6.56
N VAL A 114 15.08 -5.48 6.94
CA VAL A 114 14.28 -6.68 7.22
C VAL A 114 12.84 -6.51 6.77
N VAL A 115 12.18 -7.64 6.53
CA VAL A 115 10.72 -7.69 6.37
C VAL A 115 10.14 -8.06 7.72
N ASN A 116 9.49 -7.09 8.37
CA ASN A 116 8.91 -7.28 9.69
C ASN A 116 7.59 -6.51 9.80
N VAL A 117 6.50 -7.27 9.97
CA VAL A 117 5.15 -6.70 10.14
C VAL A 117 4.70 -6.68 11.61
N THR A 118 5.41 -7.36 12.51
CA THR A 118 5.03 -7.48 13.92
C THR A 118 5.48 -6.26 14.73
N GLY A 119 6.60 -5.65 14.34
CA GLY A 119 7.23 -4.56 15.09
C GLY A 119 8.15 -5.01 16.21
N ASP A 120 8.33 -6.32 16.38
CA ASP A 120 9.22 -6.91 17.37
C ASP A 120 10.57 -7.22 16.73
N PHE A 121 11.65 -6.62 17.25
CA PHE A 121 12.99 -6.68 16.66
C PHE A 121 13.99 -7.27 17.63
N ASN A 122 14.92 -8.08 17.10
CA ASN A 122 16.07 -8.54 17.85
C ASN A 122 17.07 -7.39 18.00
N VAL A 123 17.37 -7.05 19.25
CA VAL A 123 18.23 -5.94 19.63
C VAL A 123 19.30 -6.41 20.62
N PHE A 124 20.43 -5.72 20.64
CA PHE A 124 21.51 -6.01 21.58
C PHE A 124 22.18 -4.72 22.07
N GLY A 125 22.93 -4.80 23.16
CA GLY A 125 23.70 -3.68 23.67
C GLY A 125 24.45 -4.04 24.94
N PHE A 126 25.04 -3.03 25.60
CA PHE A 126 25.79 -3.24 26.84
C PHE A 126 24.94 -2.83 28.05
N SER A 127 24.60 -3.80 28.89
CA SER A 127 23.88 -3.58 30.14
C SER A 127 24.82 -3.00 31.20
N MET A 128 24.56 -1.78 31.66
CA MET A 128 25.36 -1.16 32.73
C MET A 128 25.08 -1.81 34.09
N SER A 129 23.85 -2.32 34.28
CA SER A 129 23.43 -2.97 35.52
C SER A 129 24.06 -4.36 35.68
N GLN A 130 24.14 -5.13 34.60
CA GLN A 130 24.72 -6.47 34.58
C GLN A 130 26.20 -6.48 34.18
N ARG A 131 26.73 -5.34 33.72
CA ARG A 131 28.12 -5.17 33.22
C ARG A 131 28.51 -6.17 32.12
N GLN A 132 27.55 -6.51 31.27
CA GLN A 132 27.74 -7.46 30.17
C GLN A 132 26.91 -7.08 28.95
N SER A 133 27.26 -7.64 27.79
CA SER A 133 26.41 -7.58 26.61
C SER A 133 25.15 -8.40 26.83
N VAL A 134 24.00 -7.84 26.47
CA VAL A 134 22.71 -8.52 26.53
C VAL A 134 21.98 -8.36 25.19
N GLU A 135 21.16 -9.35 24.87
CA GLU A 135 20.31 -9.38 23.70
C GLU A 135 18.87 -9.71 24.09
N GLY A 136 17.93 -9.35 23.24
CA GLY A 136 16.54 -9.69 23.43
C GLY A 136 15.67 -9.13 22.32
N THR A 137 14.36 -9.30 22.47
CA THR A 137 13.38 -8.79 21.53
C THR A 137 12.69 -7.56 22.11
N ALA A 138 12.60 -6.48 21.33
CA ALA A 138 11.92 -5.25 21.74
C ALA A 138 10.99 -4.73 20.65
N ARG A 139 9.83 -4.22 21.06
CA ARG A 139 8.90 -3.53 20.15
C ARG A 139 9.32 -2.10 19.92
N LEU A 140 10.00 -1.82 18.82
CA LEU A 140 10.57 -0.50 18.54
C LEU A 140 9.53 0.46 17.95
N ARG A 141 9.61 1.74 18.32
CA ARG A 141 8.71 2.79 17.80
C ARG A 141 9.15 3.27 16.42
N VAL A 142 8.19 3.62 15.57
CA VAL A 142 8.43 4.24 14.26
C VAL A 142 9.14 5.60 14.38
N CYS A 143 9.95 5.93 13.38
CA CYS A 143 10.61 7.22 13.25
C CYS A 143 9.59 8.32 12.92
N ILE A 144 9.54 9.36 13.75
CA ILE A 144 8.69 10.54 13.53
C ILE A 144 8.98 11.21 12.18
N ASN A 145 10.23 11.21 11.72
CA ASN A 145 10.57 11.80 10.42
C ASN A 145 10.03 10.98 9.24
N CYS A 146 9.83 9.67 9.39
CA CYS A 146 9.09 8.88 8.40
C CYS A 146 7.62 9.30 8.37
N LEU A 147 6.97 9.43 9.53
CA LEU A 147 5.56 9.87 9.61
C LEU A 147 5.37 11.27 9.01
N LYS A 148 6.30 12.19 9.28
CA LYS A 148 6.31 13.53 8.68
C LYS A 148 6.49 13.49 7.17
N HIS A 149 7.48 12.73 6.68
CA HIS A 149 7.80 12.65 5.26
C HIS A 149 6.62 12.14 4.43
N LEU A 150 5.93 11.10 4.92
CA LEU A 150 4.76 10.53 4.26
C LEU A 150 3.47 11.32 4.51
N ASN A 151 3.48 12.28 5.43
CA ASN A 151 2.29 12.83 6.06
C ASN A 151 1.29 11.73 6.46
N TYR A 152 1.80 10.64 7.05
CA TYR A 152 1.04 9.41 7.32
C TYR A 152 -0.21 9.71 8.17
N LYS A 153 -1.39 9.35 7.66
CA LYS A 153 -2.70 9.67 8.27
C LYS A 153 -2.87 11.14 8.67
N GLY A 154 -2.20 12.05 7.95
CA GLY A 154 -2.24 13.49 8.23
C GLY A 154 -1.29 13.95 9.35
N TYR A 155 -0.23 13.20 9.68
CA TYR A 155 0.68 13.53 10.80
C TYR A 155 1.15 15.00 10.86
N VAL A 156 1.38 15.64 9.70
CA VAL A 156 1.79 17.05 9.59
C VAL A 156 0.60 17.99 9.47
N THR A 157 -0.40 17.61 8.66
CA THR A 157 -1.56 18.45 8.31
C THR A 157 -2.65 18.48 9.38
N GLU A 158 -2.71 17.46 10.24
CA GLU A 158 -3.70 17.28 11.31
C GLU A 158 -3.01 17.19 12.67
N ARG A 159 -2.32 18.28 13.05
CA ARG A 159 -1.45 18.33 14.24
C ARG A 159 -2.13 17.87 15.54
N GLY A 160 -3.44 18.09 15.68
CA GLY A 160 -4.22 17.62 16.83
C GLY A 160 -4.26 16.10 16.98
N GLN A 161 -4.07 15.34 15.90
CA GLN A 161 -4.09 13.87 15.88
C GLN A 161 -2.69 13.24 15.93
N ALA A 162 -1.62 14.04 15.82
CA ALA A 162 -0.25 13.54 15.67
C ALA A 162 0.19 12.59 16.81
N SER A 163 -0.20 12.90 18.06
CA SER A 163 0.09 12.04 19.21
C SER A 163 -0.61 10.67 19.11
N GLN A 164 -1.87 10.68 18.68
CA GLN A 164 -2.66 9.45 18.49
C GLN A 164 -2.13 8.62 17.31
N ILE A 165 -1.76 9.28 16.20
CA ILE A 165 -1.15 8.61 15.04
C ILE A 165 0.15 7.91 15.45
N LEU A 166 1.01 8.58 16.23
CA LEU A 166 2.26 8.00 16.70
C LEU A 166 2.04 6.83 17.67
N SER A 167 1.10 6.98 18.61
CA SER A 167 0.86 5.95 19.65
C SER A 167 0.15 4.72 19.11
N ARG A 168 -0.68 4.87 18.08
CA ARG A 168 -1.42 3.77 17.44
C ARG A 168 -0.74 3.19 16.21
N PHE A 169 0.41 3.74 15.81
CA PHE A 169 1.15 3.21 14.67
C PHE A 169 1.54 1.75 14.92
N ASN A 170 1.28 0.88 13.96
CA ASN A 170 1.84 -0.45 13.89
C ASN A 170 2.23 -0.81 12.45
N LEU A 171 3.22 -1.69 12.30
CA LEU A 171 3.77 -2.03 10.99
C LEU A 171 2.80 -2.85 10.14
N LYS A 172 1.91 -3.62 10.76
CA LYS A 172 0.99 -4.49 10.04
C LYS A 172 0.00 -3.68 9.22
N ASP A 173 -0.67 -2.71 9.84
CA ASP A 173 -1.58 -1.77 9.17
C ASP A 173 -0.82 -0.98 8.10
N PHE A 174 0.38 -0.49 8.44
CA PHE A 174 1.20 0.28 7.52
C PHE A 174 1.50 -0.51 6.23
N PHE A 175 1.87 -1.79 6.36
CA PHE A 175 2.14 -2.65 5.23
C PHE A 175 0.87 -2.96 4.41
N ALA A 176 -0.27 -3.19 5.07
CA ALA A 176 -1.55 -3.41 4.39
C ALA A 176 -1.98 -2.16 3.59
N GLU A 177 -1.84 -0.98 4.18
CA GLU A 177 -2.13 0.31 3.55
C GLU A 177 -1.24 0.58 2.33
N HIS A 178 0.03 0.14 2.36
CA HIS A 178 0.98 0.36 1.26
C HIS A 178 1.11 -0.81 0.28
N SER A 179 0.31 -1.86 0.45
CA SER A 179 0.40 -3.10 -0.32
C SER A 179 0.28 -2.94 -1.85
N THR A 180 -0.41 -1.89 -2.32
CA THR A 180 -0.58 -1.59 -3.75
C THR A 180 0.70 -1.12 -4.43
N LEU A 181 1.69 -0.64 -3.68
CA LEU A 181 2.99 -0.24 -4.21
C LEU A 181 3.91 -1.45 -4.48
N PHE A 182 3.60 -2.62 -3.93
CA PHE A 182 4.52 -3.76 -3.90
C PHE A 182 3.99 -4.97 -4.66
N ARG A 183 4.91 -5.68 -5.33
CA ARG A 183 4.61 -6.90 -6.09
C ARG A 183 4.41 -8.10 -5.16
N TYR A 184 5.17 -8.16 -4.07
CA TYR A 184 5.17 -9.27 -3.13
C TYR A 184 4.71 -8.80 -1.75
N LEU A 185 3.89 -9.65 -1.12
CA LEU A 185 3.34 -9.39 0.20
C LEU A 185 3.89 -10.40 1.21
N PRO A 186 4.15 -9.97 2.46
CA PRO A 186 4.48 -10.89 3.53
C PRO A 186 3.43 -11.98 3.69
N THR A 187 3.87 -13.23 3.85
CA THR A 187 3.02 -14.40 4.10
C THR A 187 2.21 -14.28 5.38
N ALA A 188 2.64 -13.45 6.34
CA ALA A 188 1.86 -13.09 7.54
C ALA A 188 0.50 -12.45 7.22
N PHE A 189 0.28 -11.99 5.98
CA PHE A 189 -1.02 -11.50 5.47
C PHE A 189 -1.88 -12.60 4.82
N ILE A 190 -1.36 -13.82 4.70
CA ILE A 190 -2.17 -14.97 4.30
C ILE A 190 -2.94 -15.40 5.55
N GLU A 191 -4.18 -14.90 5.71
CA GLU A 191 -5.04 -15.37 6.79
C GLU A 191 -5.20 -16.89 6.71
N PRO A 192 -4.93 -17.64 7.80
CA PRO A 192 -5.39 -19.02 7.87
C PRO A 192 -6.93 -19.01 7.79
N LYS A 193 -7.51 -19.90 6.97
CA LYS A 193 -8.98 -20.03 6.80
C LYS A 193 -9.74 -20.40 8.09
N SER A 194 -9.06 -20.51 9.23
CA SER A 194 -9.62 -20.87 10.51
C SER A 194 -10.59 -19.81 11.02
N GLY A 195 -11.75 -20.25 11.52
CA GLY A 195 -12.70 -19.39 12.25
C GLY A 195 -14.02 -19.14 11.53
N TYR A 196 -14.11 -19.38 10.22
CA TYR A 196 -15.38 -19.35 9.49
C TYR A 196 -16.18 -20.63 9.73
N SER A 197 -17.50 -20.53 9.59
CA SER A 197 -18.38 -21.71 9.49
C SER A 197 -18.18 -22.41 8.14
N ASP A 198 -18.51 -23.71 8.09
CA ASP A 198 -18.31 -24.53 6.88
C ASP A 198 -19.13 -24.02 5.66
N ASP A 199 -20.27 -23.39 5.92
CA ASP A 199 -21.20 -22.82 4.94
C ASP A 199 -20.90 -21.36 4.55
N TRP A 200 -19.83 -20.75 5.09
CA TRP A 200 -19.52 -19.33 4.87
C TRP A 200 -19.46 -18.92 3.39
N LYS A 201 -18.92 -19.79 2.53
CA LYS A 201 -18.84 -19.51 1.08
C LYS A 201 -20.21 -19.27 0.46
N GLU A 202 -21.22 -20.01 0.91
CA GLU A 202 -22.60 -19.87 0.44
C GLU A 202 -23.27 -18.65 1.06
N ILE A 203 -23.15 -18.49 2.39
CA ILE A 203 -23.69 -17.33 3.12
C ILE A 203 -23.19 -16.02 2.50
N SER A 204 -21.87 -15.89 2.32
CA SER A 204 -21.27 -14.69 1.74
C SER A 204 -21.74 -14.46 0.30
N ARG A 205 -21.88 -15.50 -0.53
CA ARG A 205 -22.36 -15.37 -1.90
C ARG A 205 -23.82 -14.89 -1.92
N ASN A 206 -24.68 -15.52 -1.13
CA ASN A 206 -26.10 -15.20 -1.06
C ASN A 206 -26.32 -13.79 -0.51
N PHE A 207 -25.58 -13.40 0.54
CA PHE A 207 -25.64 -12.05 1.09
C PHE A 207 -25.20 -10.99 0.06
N ARG A 208 -24.07 -11.17 -0.62
CA ARG A 208 -23.61 -10.24 -1.66
C ARG A 208 -24.57 -10.15 -2.85
N ALA A 209 -25.19 -11.26 -3.23
CA ALA A 209 -26.24 -11.28 -4.26
C ALA A 209 -27.47 -10.47 -3.85
N ARG A 210 -27.93 -10.58 -2.59
CA ARG A 210 -29.04 -9.77 -2.05
C ARG A 210 -28.75 -8.27 -2.03
N LYS A 211 -27.47 -7.89 -1.95
CA LYS A 211 -26.99 -6.51 -2.05
C LYS A 211 -26.68 -6.08 -3.50
N ASN A 212 -27.12 -6.85 -4.49
CA ASN A 212 -26.91 -6.61 -5.93
C ASN A 212 -25.44 -6.44 -6.34
N TYR A 213 -24.51 -7.01 -5.55
CA TYR A 213 -23.08 -6.81 -5.71
C TYR A 213 -22.62 -5.34 -5.61
N SER A 214 -23.39 -4.46 -4.94
CA SER A 214 -23.01 -3.08 -4.69
C SER A 214 -22.32 -2.93 -3.33
N CYS A 215 -21.31 -2.08 -3.26
CA CYS A 215 -20.64 -1.73 -2.01
C CYS A 215 -21.55 -0.85 -1.14
N GLU A 216 -21.84 -1.24 0.09
CA GLU A 216 -22.69 -0.48 1.00
C GLU A 216 -22.00 0.78 1.57
N SER A 217 -20.68 0.90 1.43
CA SER A 217 -19.92 2.09 1.84
C SER A 217 -19.84 3.14 0.74
N CYS A 218 -19.23 2.82 -0.42
CA CYS A 218 -19.04 3.79 -1.51
C CYS A 218 -20.05 3.65 -2.66
N ARG A 219 -21.02 2.74 -2.56
CA ARG A 219 -22.09 2.52 -3.55
C ARG A 219 -21.65 2.03 -4.93
N VAL A 220 -20.36 1.78 -5.15
CA VAL A 220 -19.88 1.20 -6.42
C VAL A 220 -20.53 -0.16 -6.68
N ASP A 221 -21.09 -0.32 -7.87
CA ASP A 221 -21.61 -1.57 -8.41
C ASP A 221 -20.45 -2.44 -8.95
N LEU A 222 -20.37 -3.66 -8.45
CA LEU A 222 -19.38 -4.68 -8.81
C LEU A 222 -20.02 -5.92 -9.42
N ASN A 223 -21.22 -5.82 -9.99
CA ASN A 223 -21.92 -6.98 -10.59
C ASN A 223 -21.11 -7.62 -11.72
N ALA A 224 -20.39 -6.82 -12.52
CA ALA A 224 -19.46 -7.32 -13.54
C ALA A 224 -18.16 -7.91 -12.95
N HIS A 225 -17.85 -7.61 -11.68
CA HIS A 225 -16.61 -7.98 -10.98
C HIS A 225 -16.90 -8.51 -9.58
N LYS A 226 -17.77 -9.53 -9.48
CA LYS A 226 -18.32 -10.06 -8.22
C LYS A 226 -17.25 -10.50 -7.22
N ASN A 227 -16.05 -10.87 -7.69
CA ASN A 227 -14.92 -11.24 -6.87
C ASN A 227 -14.33 -10.07 -6.06
N LEU A 228 -14.61 -8.82 -6.44
CA LEU A 228 -14.10 -7.61 -5.79
C LEU A 228 -15.01 -7.10 -4.65
N LEU A 229 -16.19 -7.71 -4.48
CA LEU A 229 -17.09 -7.43 -3.35
C LEU A 229 -16.95 -8.52 -2.31
N HIS A 230 -16.71 -8.13 -1.07
CA HIS A 230 -16.52 -9.01 0.09
C HIS A 230 -17.68 -8.85 1.08
N SER A 231 -17.84 -9.85 1.95
CA SER A 231 -18.71 -9.76 3.13
C SER A 231 -17.82 -9.45 4.34
N HIS A 232 -18.14 -8.36 5.02
CA HIS A 232 -17.49 -7.90 6.25
C HIS A 232 -18.37 -8.26 7.45
N HIS A 233 -17.79 -8.88 8.48
CA HIS A 233 -18.44 -9.11 9.77
C HIS A 233 -18.23 -7.89 10.66
N ILE A 234 -19.31 -7.14 10.96
CA ILE A 234 -19.26 -5.84 11.63
C ILE A 234 -18.68 -5.96 13.06
N ASP A 235 -19.06 -7.02 13.78
CA ASP A 235 -18.56 -7.30 15.13
C ASP A 235 -17.18 -7.99 15.17
N GLY A 236 -16.58 -8.29 14.01
CA GLY A 236 -15.33 -9.05 13.89
C GLY A 236 -15.44 -10.55 14.20
N ASN A 237 -16.61 -11.06 14.61
CA ASN A 237 -16.84 -12.46 14.88
C ASN A 237 -17.20 -13.20 13.58
N LYS A 238 -16.20 -13.90 13.02
CA LYS A 238 -16.31 -14.70 11.77
C LYS A 238 -17.38 -15.80 11.79
N ARG A 239 -17.97 -16.11 12.95
CA ARG A 239 -19.07 -17.09 13.12
C ARG A 239 -20.45 -16.43 13.23
N ASN A 240 -20.53 -15.13 13.50
CA ASN A 240 -21.81 -14.43 13.60
C ASN A 240 -22.32 -14.07 12.20
N ASN A 241 -23.00 -15.02 11.57
CA ASN A 241 -23.52 -14.90 10.22
C ASN A 241 -24.90 -14.22 10.13
N SER A 242 -25.33 -13.53 11.19
CA SER A 242 -26.56 -12.73 11.13
C SER A 242 -26.48 -11.72 10.00
N VAL A 243 -27.55 -11.59 9.21
CA VAL A 243 -27.61 -10.60 8.11
C VAL A 243 -27.39 -9.17 8.63
N THR A 244 -27.78 -8.87 9.86
CA THR A 244 -27.55 -7.57 10.51
C THR A 244 -26.10 -7.33 10.92
N ASN A 245 -25.30 -8.40 11.01
CA ASN A 245 -23.87 -8.34 11.32
C ASN A 245 -22.99 -8.39 10.05
N LEU A 246 -23.60 -8.51 8.87
CA LEU A 246 -22.88 -8.55 7.60
C LEU A 246 -23.02 -7.22 6.85
N GLN A 247 -21.93 -6.80 6.23
CA GLN A 247 -21.90 -5.65 5.33
C GLN A 247 -21.19 -6.01 4.02
N ALA A 248 -21.76 -5.61 2.88
CA ALA A 248 -21.17 -5.84 1.57
C ALA A 248 -20.22 -4.69 1.23
N LEU A 249 -18.92 -4.96 1.15
CA LEU A 249 -17.91 -3.92 0.92
C LEU A 249 -17.00 -4.29 -0.25
N CYS A 250 -16.68 -3.33 -1.11
CA CYS A 250 -15.62 -3.51 -2.10
C CYS A 250 -14.29 -3.74 -1.39
N GLY A 251 -13.34 -4.42 -2.04
CA GLY A 251 -12.05 -4.74 -1.44
C GLY A 251 -11.35 -3.52 -0.80
N ASP A 252 -11.41 -2.36 -1.47
CA ASP A 252 -10.83 -1.11 -0.98
C ASP A 252 -11.54 -0.53 0.26
N CYS A 253 -12.87 -0.52 0.30
CA CYS A 253 -13.62 -0.07 1.49
C CYS A 253 -13.48 -1.06 2.65
N HIS A 254 -13.35 -2.35 2.35
CA HIS A 254 -13.23 -3.41 3.35
C HIS A 254 -11.87 -3.32 4.08
N ARG A 255 -10.75 -3.16 3.35
CA ARG A 255 -9.43 -2.97 3.99
C ARG A 255 -9.34 -1.73 4.89
N LYS A 256 -10.25 -0.77 4.72
CA LYS A 256 -10.34 0.48 5.50
C LYS A 256 -11.29 0.35 6.71
N GLN A 257 -11.93 -0.81 6.93
CA GLN A 257 -12.75 -1.03 8.11
C GLN A 257 -11.89 -1.33 9.35
N PRO A 258 -12.33 -0.91 10.55
CA PRO A 258 -11.66 -1.29 11.80
C PRO A 258 -11.53 -2.81 11.94
N LEU A 259 -10.46 -3.30 12.57
CA LEU A 259 -10.23 -4.73 12.86
C LEU A 259 -10.04 -5.60 11.61
N HIS A 260 -9.99 -5.00 10.42
CA HIS A 260 -9.64 -5.63 9.14
C HIS A 260 -8.27 -5.20 8.64
N ASP A 261 -7.42 -4.74 9.55
CA ASP A 261 -6.08 -4.20 9.34
C ASP A 261 -5.05 -5.21 8.79
N ASN A 262 -5.53 -6.37 8.31
CA ASN A 262 -4.78 -7.48 7.76
C ASN A 262 -5.20 -7.81 6.31
N MET A 263 -6.15 -7.06 5.76
CA MET A 263 -6.66 -7.31 4.41
C MET A 263 -5.93 -6.44 3.39
N TYR A 264 -5.39 -7.08 2.36
CA TYR A 264 -4.73 -6.40 1.26
C TYR A 264 -5.62 -6.36 0.02
N VAL A 265 -5.34 -5.39 -0.85
CA VAL A 265 -5.98 -5.26 -2.15
C VAL A 265 -4.87 -5.15 -3.19
N LYS A 266 -4.92 -5.96 -4.24
CA LYS A 266 -3.93 -5.88 -5.32
C LYS A 266 -4.11 -4.58 -6.09
N ALA A 267 -3.03 -3.99 -6.57
CA ALA A 267 -3.08 -2.78 -7.41
C ALA A 267 -4.04 -2.94 -8.61
N ALA A 268 -4.01 -4.09 -9.28
CA ALA A 268 -4.91 -4.38 -10.40
C ALA A 268 -6.40 -4.39 -9.99
N ASP A 269 -6.72 -4.99 -8.84
CA ASP A 269 -8.10 -5.02 -8.31
C ASP A 269 -8.56 -3.62 -7.91
N LEU A 270 -7.67 -2.82 -7.31
CA LEU A 270 -7.96 -1.43 -6.97
C LEU A 270 -8.20 -0.56 -8.21
N SER A 271 -7.36 -0.68 -9.25
CA SER A 271 -7.54 0.06 -10.50
C SER A 271 -8.91 -0.24 -11.13
N VAL A 272 -9.35 -1.51 -11.13
CA VAL A 272 -10.71 -1.87 -11.57
C VAL A 272 -11.78 -1.17 -10.72
N ILE A 273 -11.65 -1.17 -9.39
CA ILE A 273 -12.60 -0.47 -8.50
C ILE A 273 -12.63 1.03 -8.78
N GLN A 274 -11.48 1.68 -8.96
CA GLN A 274 -11.39 3.12 -9.25
C GLN A 274 -12.06 3.46 -10.59
N LYS A 275 -11.82 2.67 -11.63
CA LYS A 275 -12.47 2.83 -12.94
C LYS A 275 -13.99 2.70 -12.86
N LEU A 276 -14.48 1.72 -12.11
CA LEU A 276 -15.92 1.56 -11.88
C LEU A 276 -16.50 2.74 -11.11
N ARG A 277 -15.82 3.21 -10.05
CA ARG A 277 -16.24 4.40 -9.29
C ARG A 277 -16.35 5.63 -10.19
N LYS A 278 -15.38 5.85 -11.09
CA LYS A 278 -15.41 6.96 -12.04
C LYS A 278 -16.57 6.83 -13.03
N ASN A 279 -16.69 5.67 -13.68
CA ASN A 279 -17.74 5.41 -14.69
C ASN A 279 -19.16 5.49 -14.12
N GLN A 280 -19.32 5.23 -12.81
CA GLN A 280 -20.60 5.26 -12.11
C GLN A 280 -20.85 6.59 -11.38
N GLY A 281 -19.96 7.58 -11.51
CA GLY A 281 -20.09 8.89 -10.86
C GLY A 281 -19.89 8.88 -9.34
N VAL A 282 -19.34 7.81 -8.76
CA VAL A 282 -18.90 7.77 -7.36
C VAL A 282 -17.65 8.64 -7.15
N LEU A 283 -16.75 8.63 -8.14
CA LEU A 283 -15.61 9.54 -8.23
C LEU A 283 -15.85 10.55 -9.37
N GLY A 284 -15.76 11.84 -9.07
CA GLY A 284 -15.90 12.90 -10.06
C GLY A 284 -15.97 14.31 -9.46
N ASP A 285 -16.55 15.23 -10.22
CA ASP A 285 -16.61 16.65 -9.87
C ASP A 285 -17.38 16.92 -8.56
N THR A 286 -18.40 16.13 -8.26
CA THR A 286 -19.22 16.27 -7.05
C THR A 286 -18.64 15.61 -5.80
N THR A 287 -17.58 14.80 -5.93
CA THR A 287 -16.95 14.12 -4.78
C THR A 287 -16.30 15.15 -3.86
N ASP A 288 -16.69 15.20 -2.60
CA ASP A 288 -16.07 16.13 -1.66
C ASP A 288 -14.68 15.64 -1.19
N TRP A 289 -13.96 16.46 -0.42
CA TRP A 289 -12.65 16.07 0.10
C TRP A 289 -12.69 14.86 1.03
N ASN A 290 -13.74 14.72 1.84
CA ASN A 290 -13.86 13.61 2.80
C ASN A 290 -14.02 12.28 2.06
N ASP A 291 -14.89 12.26 1.06
CA ASP A 291 -15.07 11.11 0.18
C ASP A 291 -13.78 10.80 -0.57
N LEU A 292 -13.07 11.83 -1.08
CA LEU A 292 -11.81 11.62 -1.78
C LEU A 292 -10.75 10.94 -0.90
N PHE A 293 -10.60 11.35 0.36
CA PHE A 293 -9.69 10.69 1.31
C PHE A 293 -10.07 9.23 1.57
N GLN A 294 -11.36 8.90 1.51
CA GLN A 294 -11.85 7.53 1.70
C GLN A 294 -11.70 6.67 0.44
N LEU A 295 -11.70 7.27 -0.75
CA LEU A 295 -11.72 6.55 -2.02
C LEU A 295 -10.35 6.46 -2.69
N ILE A 296 -9.41 7.34 -2.36
CA ILE A 296 -8.03 7.27 -2.86
C ILE A 296 -7.31 6.05 -2.28
N ASP A 297 -6.33 5.53 -3.02
CA ASP A 297 -5.40 4.53 -2.53
C ASP A 297 -4.63 5.08 -1.30
N PRO A 298 -4.58 4.37 -0.15
CA PRO A 298 -3.95 4.85 1.06
C PRO A 298 -2.53 5.43 0.93
N PRO A 299 -1.61 4.90 0.09
CA PRO A 299 -0.27 5.49 -0.07
C PRO A 299 -0.30 6.95 -0.50
N TYR A 300 -1.31 7.35 -1.27
CA TYR A 300 -1.45 8.71 -1.79
C TYR A 300 -2.25 9.61 -0.86
N GLN A 301 -2.90 9.07 0.18
CA GLN A 301 -3.75 9.85 1.08
C GLN A 301 -2.96 10.95 1.80
N GLY A 302 -1.73 10.65 2.25
CA GLY A 302 -0.87 11.62 2.91
C GLY A 302 -0.52 12.80 2.01
N LEU A 303 -0.18 12.51 0.74
CA LEU A 303 0.10 13.53 -0.28
C LEU A 303 -1.16 14.34 -0.64
N LEU A 304 -2.31 13.68 -0.78
CA LEU A 304 -3.59 14.36 -1.03
C LEU A 304 -3.92 15.38 0.08
N ARG A 305 -3.67 15.03 1.35
CA ARG A 305 -3.84 15.96 2.48
C ARG A 305 -2.87 17.14 2.42
N LEU A 306 -1.64 16.92 1.94
CA LEU A 306 -0.66 17.99 1.75
C LEU A 306 -1.12 18.98 0.67
N TYR A 307 -1.60 18.50 -0.48
CA TYR A 307 -2.19 19.35 -1.51
C TYR A 307 -3.37 20.15 -0.98
N ARG A 308 -4.31 19.52 -0.27
CA ARG A 308 -5.44 20.23 0.38
C ARG A 308 -4.94 21.33 1.32
N SER A 309 -3.90 21.07 2.11
CA SER A 309 -3.36 22.04 3.08
C SER A 309 -2.71 23.26 2.43
N ARG A 310 -2.30 23.16 1.15
CA ARG A 310 -1.79 24.28 0.33
C ARG A 310 -2.90 24.96 -0.49
N ASN A 311 -4.17 24.62 -0.26
CA ASN A 311 -5.32 25.13 -1.02
C ASN A 311 -5.26 24.79 -2.51
N GLU A 312 -4.60 23.69 -2.87
CA GLU A 312 -4.63 23.23 -4.26
C GLU A 312 -6.04 22.74 -4.63
N PRO A 313 -6.44 22.90 -5.90
CA PRO A 313 -7.71 22.36 -6.38
C PRO A 313 -7.80 20.86 -6.12
N LYS A 314 -9.01 20.33 -6.05
CA LYS A 314 -9.22 18.88 -5.94
C LYS A 314 -8.67 18.19 -7.21
N PRO A 315 -7.82 17.14 -7.09
CA PRO A 315 -7.41 16.36 -8.23
C PRO A 315 -8.52 15.44 -8.73
N GLU A 316 -8.44 15.06 -9.99
CA GLU A 316 -9.10 13.88 -10.53
C GLU A 316 -8.30 12.63 -10.16
N ILE A 317 -8.98 11.60 -9.66
CA ILE A 317 -8.39 10.33 -9.23
C ILE A 317 -8.53 9.29 -10.35
N GLY A 318 -7.47 8.54 -10.65
CA GLY A 318 -7.48 7.58 -11.75
C GLY A 318 -7.73 8.27 -13.10
N TYR A 319 -7.01 9.37 -13.37
CA TYR A 319 -7.16 10.12 -14.60
C TYR A 319 -6.48 9.38 -15.76
N GLU A 320 -7.19 9.22 -16.87
CA GLU A 320 -6.71 8.48 -18.04
C GLU A 320 -6.55 9.45 -19.21
N VAL A 321 -5.38 9.46 -19.85
CA VAL A 321 -5.21 10.12 -21.15
C VAL A 321 -5.55 9.12 -22.23
N MET A 322 -6.50 9.46 -23.10
CA MET A 322 -6.88 8.66 -24.24
C MET A 322 -6.30 9.23 -25.53
N ASP A 323 -6.00 8.37 -26.50
CA ASP A 323 -5.71 8.82 -27.85
C ASP A 323 -6.99 9.12 -28.65
N ALA A 324 -6.81 9.58 -29.90
CA ALA A 324 -7.92 9.92 -30.79
C ALA A 324 -8.85 8.73 -31.11
N LEU A 325 -8.41 7.50 -30.87
CA LEU A 325 -9.19 6.28 -31.07
C LEU A 325 -9.85 5.79 -29.76
N GLY A 326 -9.69 6.53 -28.65
CA GLY A 326 -10.24 6.20 -27.35
C GLY A 326 -9.41 5.17 -26.57
N ALA A 327 -8.19 4.82 -27.01
CA ALA A 327 -7.34 3.92 -26.27
C ALA A 327 -6.60 4.66 -25.15
N VAL A 328 -6.62 4.10 -23.94
CA VAL A 328 -5.89 4.64 -22.78
C VAL A 328 -4.38 4.54 -23.05
N LYS A 329 -3.71 5.69 -23.14
CA LYS A 329 -2.26 5.82 -23.30
C LYS A 329 -1.53 5.82 -21.97
N ALA A 330 -2.14 6.40 -20.95
CA ALA A 330 -1.53 6.55 -19.64
C ALA A 330 -2.60 6.75 -18.56
N GLU A 331 -2.34 6.28 -17.34
CA GLU A 331 -3.19 6.41 -16.15
C GLU A 331 -2.37 7.07 -15.03
N ALA A 332 -2.99 8.00 -14.30
CA ALA A 332 -2.40 8.72 -13.17
C ALA A 332 -3.28 8.54 -11.94
N GLU A 333 -2.63 8.42 -10.79
CA GLU A 333 -3.30 8.23 -9.50
C GLU A 333 -4.01 9.52 -9.07
N MET A 334 -3.39 10.67 -9.35
CA MET A 334 -3.98 12.00 -9.21
C MET A 334 -3.59 12.86 -10.40
N ALA A 335 -4.52 13.66 -10.91
CA ALA A 335 -4.24 14.63 -11.97
C ALA A 335 -5.00 15.94 -11.80
N TRP A 336 -4.40 17.01 -12.30
CA TRP A 336 -4.99 18.33 -12.47
C TRP A 336 -4.97 18.68 -13.96
N PRO A 337 -6.01 18.29 -14.73
CA PRO A 337 -5.97 18.43 -16.18
C PRO A 337 -5.86 19.87 -16.67
N ARG A 338 -6.42 20.82 -15.92
CA ARG A 338 -6.32 22.26 -16.24
C ARG A 338 -4.89 22.77 -16.31
N THR A 339 -4.01 22.25 -15.44
CA THR A 339 -2.59 22.64 -15.37
C THR A 339 -1.66 21.62 -16.01
N LYS A 340 -2.21 20.53 -16.57
CA LYS A 340 -1.47 19.37 -17.08
C LYS A 340 -0.43 18.86 -16.08
N PHE A 341 -0.82 18.76 -14.81
CA PHE A 341 0.00 18.18 -13.75
C PHE A 341 -0.55 16.83 -13.30
N ALA A 342 0.30 15.83 -13.11
CA ALA A 342 -0.10 14.50 -12.67
C ALA A 342 0.88 13.89 -11.67
N VAL A 343 0.36 13.06 -10.78
CA VAL A 343 1.12 12.20 -9.87
C VAL A 343 0.89 10.75 -10.27
N VAL A 344 1.98 10.02 -10.48
CA VAL A 344 1.99 8.64 -10.98
C VAL A 344 2.73 7.69 -10.03
N GLY A 345 2.49 6.38 -10.19
CA GLY A 345 3.04 5.38 -9.28
C GLY A 345 4.50 5.02 -9.49
N ASP A 346 5.03 5.13 -10.70
CA ASP A 346 6.41 4.74 -10.99
C ASP A 346 7.06 5.61 -12.08
N GLN A 347 8.37 5.43 -12.23
CA GLN A 347 9.20 6.17 -13.17
C GLN A 347 8.81 5.92 -14.64
N LYS A 348 8.37 4.70 -14.97
CA LYS A 348 7.97 4.32 -16.32
C LYS A 348 6.68 5.05 -16.73
N ALA A 349 5.72 5.15 -15.81
CA ALA A 349 4.53 5.96 -15.98
C ALA A 349 4.91 7.44 -16.14
N LYS A 350 5.84 7.95 -15.34
CA LYS A 350 6.30 9.34 -15.43
C LYS A 350 6.86 9.67 -16.82
N GLU A 351 7.72 8.83 -17.37
CA GLU A 351 8.26 9.00 -18.72
C GLU A 351 7.17 8.97 -19.80
N SER A 352 6.22 8.05 -19.67
CA SER A 352 5.09 7.90 -20.60
C SER A 352 4.19 9.14 -20.59
N TRP A 353 3.88 9.68 -19.41
CA TRP A 353 3.09 10.90 -19.26
C TRP A 353 3.86 12.16 -19.70
N GLY A 354 5.17 12.22 -19.43
CA GLY A 354 6.03 13.32 -19.86
C GLY A 354 6.07 13.47 -21.39
N ALA A 355 6.12 12.35 -22.11
CA ALA A 355 6.03 12.33 -23.58
C ALA A 355 4.70 12.89 -24.13
N LEU A 356 3.65 12.94 -23.29
CA LEU A 356 2.34 13.53 -23.61
C LEU A 356 2.27 15.03 -23.27
N GLY A 357 3.38 15.65 -22.85
CA GLY A 357 3.47 17.07 -22.53
C GLY A 357 2.88 17.45 -21.17
N TRP A 358 2.79 16.51 -20.24
CA TRP A 358 2.39 16.77 -18.86
C TRP A 358 3.61 17.06 -17.98
N LYS A 359 3.42 17.90 -16.96
CA LYS A 359 4.33 17.93 -15.80
C LYS A 359 3.95 16.77 -14.89
N VAL A 360 4.92 15.93 -14.55
CA VAL A 360 4.65 14.66 -13.85
C VAL A 360 5.65 14.45 -12.74
N GLU A 361 5.14 14.06 -11.58
CA GLU A 361 5.93 13.66 -10.42
C GLU A 361 5.54 12.24 -9.99
N THR A 362 6.50 11.46 -9.50
CA THR A 362 6.16 10.23 -8.76
C THR A 362 5.65 10.61 -7.37
N LEU A 363 4.97 9.67 -6.69
CA LEU A 363 4.57 9.86 -5.29
C LEU A 363 5.77 10.27 -4.40
N GLU A 364 6.93 9.64 -4.59
CA GLU A 364 8.14 9.96 -3.84
C GLU A 364 8.62 11.39 -4.09
N GLU A 365 8.71 11.80 -5.35
CA GLU A 365 9.20 13.14 -5.72
C GLU A 365 8.29 14.23 -5.16
N ALA A 366 6.98 14.05 -5.26
CA ALA A 366 6.01 14.99 -4.71
C ALA A 366 6.14 15.08 -3.18
N LEU A 367 6.20 13.95 -2.46
CA LEU A 367 6.40 13.93 -1.00
C LEU A 367 7.72 14.60 -0.58
N ARG A 368 8.81 14.36 -1.32
CA ARG A 368 10.10 15.06 -1.09
C ARG A 368 9.97 16.56 -1.34
N GLY A 369 9.29 16.98 -2.41
CA GLY A 369 9.03 18.39 -2.71
C GLY A 369 8.36 19.12 -1.55
N PHE A 370 7.30 18.54 -0.99
CA PHE A 370 6.62 19.09 0.19
C PHE A 370 7.50 19.17 1.43
N ARG A 371 8.30 18.12 1.68
CA ARG A 371 9.24 18.08 2.82
C ARG A 371 10.30 19.18 2.71
N ASP A 372 10.83 19.40 1.51
CA ASP A 372 11.93 20.32 1.25
C ASP A 372 11.45 21.76 1.03
N GLY A 373 10.14 22.02 1.13
CA GLY A 373 9.55 23.36 1.00
C GLY A 373 9.48 23.88 -0.44
N LYS A 374 9.53 22.99 -1.43
CA LYS A 374 9.36 23.31 -2.85
C LYS A 374 7.89 23.44 -3.24
#